data_AF-A0A967END9-F1
#
_entry.id   AF-A0A967END9-F1
#
_cell.length_a   1.000
_cell.length_b   1.000
_cell.length_c   1.000
_cell.angle_alpha   90.00
_cell.angle_beta   90.00
_cell.angle_gamma   90.00
#
_symmetry.space_group_name_H-M   'P 1'
#
loop_
_entity.id
_entity.type
_entity.pdbx_description
1 polymer ?
#
loop_
_entity_poly.entity_id
_entity_poly.type
_entity_poly.pdbx_seq_one_letter_code
_entity_poly.pdbx_strand_id
1 'polypeptide(L)'
;RGVLKALEIAEASSNIVALAIGLEDYTADLGVPRTEEGKESIFARSMIVNAARAVGIQAIDTVYSDVGNEIGLRESVREAKSIGFDGKGCIHPRQIKPMHEEFAPSTDQIERAKKITLAFDEAKKKGLGVVSLGSKMIDPPVVKRALHTIDLAIASNLLNPDWKN
;
A
#
# COMPACT_ATOMS: atom_id res chain seq x y z
N ARG A 1 10.51 20.24 6.91
CA ARG A 1 10.50 19.81 8.34
C ARG A 1 9.63 18.59 8.61
N GLY A 2 8.38 18.55 8.12
CA GLY A 2 7.44 17.44 8.37
C GLY A 2 7.99 16.05 8.00
N VAL A 3 8.59 15.92 6.82
CA VAL A 3 9.22 14.67 6.35
C VAL A 3 10.25 14.12 7.34
N LEU A 4 11.17 14.96 7.82
CA LEU A 4 12.22 14.53 8.77
C LEU A 4 11.66 14.14 10.14
N LYS A 5 10.47 14.63 10.49
CA LYS A 5 9.78 14.35 11.76
C LYS A 5 8.59 13.41 11.59
N ALA A 6 8.49 12.70 10.46
CA ALA A 6 7.30 11.93 10.12
C ALA A 6 6.91 10.90 11.20
N LEU A 7 7.90 10.20 11.78
CA LEU A 7 7.66 9.22 12.84
C LEU A 7 7.19 9.90 14.14
N GLU A 8 7.87 10.96 14.57
CA GLU A 8 7.47 11.75 15.76
C GLU A 8 6.03 12.27 15.63
N ILE A 9 5.67 12.74 14.42
CA ILE A 9 4.31 13.17 14.12
C ILE A 9 3.34 12.00 14.23
N ALA A 10 3.67 10.85 13.64
CA ALA A 10 2.82 9.65 13.68
C ALA A 10 2.59 9.14 15.11
N GLU A 11 3.59 9.25 15.98
CA GLU A 11 3.54 8.83 17.39
C GLU A 11 2.91 9.87 18.32
N ALA A 12 2.68 11.11 17.84
CA ALA A 12 2.26 12.21 18.68
C ALA A 12 0.88 12.00 19.34
N SER A 13 0.03 11.14 18.77
CA SER A 13 -1.29 10.82 19.31
C SER A 13 -1.83 9.51 18.78
N SER A 14 -2.51 8.73 19.62
CA SER A 14 -3.26 7.54 19.22
C SER A 14 -4.44 7.84 18.28
N ASN A 15 -4.85 9.11 18.15
CA ASN A 15 -5.89 9.53 17.22
C ASN A 15 -5.41 9.67 15.77
N ILE A 16 -4.10 9.57 15.53
CA ILE A 16 -3.53 9.64 14.19
C ILE A 16 -3.71 8.27 13.53
N VAL A 17 -4.44 8.27 12.42
CA VAL A 17 -4.78 7.04 11.67
C VAL A 17 -4.10 6.96 10.31
N ALA A 18 -3.47 8.06 9.86
CA ALA A 18 -2.76 8.11 8.60
C ALA A 18 -1.74 9.25 8.56
N LEU A 19 -0.73 9.10 7.69
CA LEU A 19 0.09 10.20 7.19
C LEU A 19 -0.19 10.40 5.70
N ALA A 20 -0.37 11.65 5.30
CA ALA A 20 -0.51 12.04 3.90
C ALA A 20 0.61 13.01 3.51
N ILE A 21 1.11 12.89 2.28
CA ILE A 21 2.12 13.81 1.73
C ILE A 21 1.50 14.70 0.65
N GLY A 22 1.65 16.02 0.80
CA GLY A 22 1.35 16.99 -0.26
C GLY A 22 2.61 17.31 -1.04
N LEU A 23 2.75 16.78 -2.27
CA LEU A 23 3.98 17.00 -3.04
C LEU A 23 4.10 18.42 -3.58
N GLU A 24 3.01 19.10 -3.93
CA GLU A 24 3.07 20.48 -4.44
C GLU A 24 3.75 21.40 -3.40
N ASP A 25 3.25 21.40 -2.17
CA ASP A 25 3.82 22.18 -1.06
C ASP A 25 5.24 21.71 -0.72
N TYR A 26 5.49 20.40 -0.69
CA TYR A 26 6.82 19.86 -0.42
C TYR A 26 7.87 20.30 -1.46
N THR A 27 7.53 20.24 -2.76
CA THR A 27 8.45 20.66 -3.82
C THR A 27 8.67 22.17 -3.83
N ALA A 28 7.65 22.95 -3.46
CA ALA A 28 7.79 24.39 -3.24
C ALA A 28 8.77 24.70 -2.10
N ASP A 29 8.68 23.98 -0.96
CA ASP A 29 9.63 24.08 0.15
C ASP A 29 11.08 23.73 -0.25
N LEU A 30 11.24 22.80 -1.19
CA LEU A 30 12.55 22.43 -1.74
C LEU A 30 13.08 23.41 -2.80
N GLY A 31 12.23 24.26 -3.37
CA GLY A 31 12.57 25.16 -4.47
C GLY A 31 12.81 24.44 -5.81
N VAL A 32 12.16 23.28 -6.02
CA VAL A 32 12.27 22.49 -7.26
C VAL A 32 10.88 22.26 -7.87
N PRO A 33 10.76 22.10 -9.19
CA PRO A 33 9.50 21.69 -9.78
C PRO A 33 9.22 20.21 -9.47
N ARG A 34 7.94 19.89 -9.33
CA ARG A 34 7.48 18.51 -9.37
C ARG A 34 7.73 17.90 -10.76
N THR A 35 8.23 16.68 -10.80
CA THR A 35 8.47 15.95 -12.04
C THR A 35 7.58 14.71 -12.14
N GLU A 36 7.36 14.23 -13.36
CA GLU A 36 6.66 12.95 -13.58
C GLU A 36 7.49 11.76 -13.09
N GLU A 37 8.83 11.86 -13.15
CA GLU A 37 9.73 10.80 -12.66
C GLU A 37 9.74 10.70 -11.12
N GLY A 38 9.42 11.80 -10.43
CA GLY A 38 9.26 11.83 -8.97
C GLY A 38 10.55 11.68 -8.17
N LYS A 39 11.73 11.75 -8.80
CA LYS A 39 13.05 11.65 -8.12
C LYS A 39 13.22 12.67 -7.00
N GLU A 40 12.72 13.88 -7.17
CA GLU A 40 12.75 14.95 -6.17
C GLU A 40 11.96 14.61 -4.90
N SER A 41 11.00 13.68 -5.02
CA SER A 41 10.07 13.32 -3.95
C SER A 41 10.33 11.94 -3.33
N ILE A 42 11.20 11.12 -3.93
CA ILE A 42 11.37 9.70 -3.57
C ILE A 42 11.76 9.52 -2.10
N PHE A 43 12.64 10.37 -1.58
CA PHE A 43 13.05 10.35 -0.18
C PHE A 43 11.87 10.64 0.74
N ALA A 44 11.12 11.70 0.45
CA ALA A 44 9.98 12.10 1.27
C ALA A 44 8.87 11.07 1.27
N ARG A 45 8.50 10.57 0.09
CA ARG A 45 7.49 9.51 -0.06
C ARG A 45 7.89 8.25 0.70
N SER A 46 9.14 7.81 0.57
CA SER A 46 9.67 6.65 1.30
C SER A 46 9.68 6.86 2.81
N MET A 47 10.04 8.06 3.28
CA MET A 47 10.05 8.38 4.71
C MET A 47 8.64 8.35 5.31
N ILE A 48 7.64 8.86 4.59
CA ILE A 48 6.23 8.83 5.02
C ILE A 48 5.72 7.39 5.11
N VAL A 49 5.99 6.55 4.11
CA VAL A 49 5.61 5.13 4.15
C VAL A 49 6.24 4.43 5.34
N ASN A 50 7.56 4.57 5.54
CA ASN A 50 8.25 3.90 6.66
C ASN A 50 7.73 4.38 8.02
N ALA A 51 7.51 5.67 8.20
CA ALA A 51 6.96 6.23 9.43
C ALA A 51 5.55 5.70 9.73
N ALA A 52 4.66 5.67 8.72
CA ALA A 52 3.32 5.14 8.88
C ALA A 52 3.32 3.65 9.25
N ARG A 53 4.16 2.85 8.57
CA ARG A 53 4.29 1.41 8.85
C ARG A 53 4.88 1.11 10.22
N ALA A 54 5.79 1.94 10.71
CA ALA A 54 6.41 1.75 12.03
C ALA A 54 5.38 1.80 13.17
N VAL A 55 4.32 2.60 13.03
CA VAL A 55 3.25 2.72 14.04
C VAL A 55 1.94 2.04 13.64
N GLY A 56 1.90 1.37 12.49
CA GLY A 56 0.74 0.59 12.03
C GLY A 56 -0.43 1.43 11.50
N ILE A 57 -0.17 2.62 10.97
CA ILE A 57 -1.18 3.51 10.37
C ILE A 57 -1.07 3.56 8.85
N GLN A 58 -2.06 4.18 8.19
CA GLN A 58 -2.09 4.26 6.73
C GLN A 58 -1.09 5.30 6.18
N ALA A 59 -0.48 5.00 5.05
CA ALA A 59 0.27 5.96 4.25
C ALA A 59 -0.56 6.36 3.02
N ILE A 60 -0.79 7.67 2.83
CA ILE A 60 -1.56 8.22 1.71
C ILE A 60 -0.64 9.07 0.82
N ASP A 61 -0.55 8.70 -0.46
CA ASP A 61 0.27 9.41 -1.43
C ASP A 61 -0.39 10.73 -1.88
N THR A 62 0.39 11.58 -2.54
CA THR A 62 -0.07 12.89 -3.03
C THR A 62 -1.15 12.81 -4.10
N VAL A 63 -1.79 13.93 -4.41
CA VAL A 63 -2.76 14.05 -5.51
C VAL A 63 -2.11 13.90 -6.89
N TYR A 64 -2.90 13.45 -7.87
CA TYR A 64 -2.57 13.55 -9.29
C TYR A 64 -3.38 14.71 -9.90
N SER A 65 -2.71 15.74 -10.38
CA SER A 65 -3.31 17.03 -10.74
C SER A 65 -4.02 17.02 -12.10
N ASP A 66 -3.53 16.23 -13.05
CA ASP A 66 -4.16 16.10 -14.37
C ASP A 66 -5.40 15.18 -14.29
N VAL A 67 -6.56 15.79 -14.06
CA VAL A 67 -7.85 15.08 -13.98
C VAL A 67 -8.27 14.47 -15.33
N GLY A 68 -7.75 14.97 -16.45
CA GLY A 68 -8.07 14.48 -17.79
C GLY A 68 -7.31 13.21 -18.17
N ASN A 69 -6.14 12.99 -17.57
CA ASN A 69 -5.25 11.88 -17.89
C ASN A 69 -5.46 10.67 -16.97
N GLU A 70 -6.45 9.84 -17.28
CA GLU A 70 -6.70 8.59 -16.52
C GLU A 70 -5.52 7.60 -16.61
N ILE A 71 -4.84 7.52 -17.75
CA ILE A 71 -3.72 6.59 -17.96
C ILE A 71 -2.57 6.95 -17.00
N GLY A 72 -2.15 8.21 -17.00
CA GLY A 72 -1.11 8.70 -16.11
C GLY A 72 -1.50 8.60 -14.63
N LEU A 73 -2.79 8.78 -14.29
CA LEU A 73 -3.28 8.51 -12.95
C LEU A 73 -3.06 7.04 -12.55
N ARG A 74 -3.46 6.08 -13.39
CA ARG A 74 -3.33 4.65 -13.08
C ARG A 74 -1.87 4.26 -12.90
N GLU A 75 -0.98 4.77 -13.75
CA GLU A 75 0.47 4.56 -13.61
C GLU A 75 0.99 5.14 -12.29
N SER A 76 0.62 6.37 -11.94
CA SER A 76 0.98 7.00 -10.68
C SER A 76 0.46 6.23 -9.45
N VAL A 77 -0.74 5.64 -9.54
CA VAL A 77 -1.29 4.79 -8.46
C VAL A 77 -0.51 3.48 -8.33
N ARG A 78 -0.17 2.80 -9.44
CA ARG A 78 0.66 1.59 -9.42
C ARG A 78 2.03 1.88 -8.81
N GLU A 79 2.63 3.01 -9.16
CA GLU A 79 3.89 3.46 -8.60
C GLU A 79 3.78 3.67 -7.08
N ALA A 80 2.79 4.44 -6.62
CA ALA A 80 2.51 4.66 -5.19
C ALA A 80 2.34 3.34 -4.42
N LYS A 81 1.53 2.43 -4.96
CA LYS A 81 1.33 1.08 -4.41
C LYS A 81 2.63 0.29 -4.33
N SER A 82 3.52 0.41 -5.32
CA SER A 82 4.81 -0.29 -5.34
C SER A 82 5.79 0.23 -4.28
N ILE A 83 5.70 1.51 -3.92
CA ILE A 83 6.47 2.13 -2.83
C ILE A 83 5.91 1.72 -1.45
N GLY A 84 4.62 1.37 -1.38
CA GLY A 84 3.97 0.85 -0.17
C GLY A 84 2.89 1.76 0.42
N PHE A 85 2.37 2.74 -0.35
CA PHE A 85 1.21 3.52 0.04
C PHE A 85 -0.09 2.68 0.01
N ASP A 86 -1.01 2.99 0.92
CA ASP A 86 -2.34 2.37 1.02
C ASP A 86 -3.38 3.07 0.15
N GLY A 87 -3.11 4.33 -0.21
CA GLY A 87 -4.05 5.17 -0.95
C GLY A 87 -3.36 6.38 -1.57
N LYS A 88 -4.16 7.22 -2.22
CA LYS A 88 -3.71 8.43 -2.92
C LYS A 88 -4.74 9.54 -2.73
N GLY A 89 -4.29 10.79 -2.59
CA GLY A 89 -5.18 11.94 -2.56
C GLY A 89 -6.03 12.03 -3.84
N CYS A 90 -7.34 12.12 -3.67
CA CYS A 90 -8.33 12.19 -4.75
C CYS A 90 -8.93 13.59 -4.81
N ILE A 91 -8.82 14.26 -5.97
CA ILE A 91 -9.27 15.65 -6.14
C ILE A 91 -10.48 15.76 -7.08
N HIS A 92 -10.88 14.66 -7.73
CA HIS A 92 -12.00 14.66 -8.65
C HIS A 92 -12.72 13.30 -8.68
N PRO A 93 -14.06 13.23 -8.74
CA PRO A 93 -14.81 11.97 -8.73
C PRO A 93 -14.41 10.95 -9.78
N ARG A 94 -13.96 11.41 -10.97
CA ARG A 94 -13.45 10.54 -12.05
C ARG A 94 -12.23 9.72 -11.65
N GLN A 95 -11.48 10.14 -10.63
CA GLN A 95 -10.29 9.45 -10.15
C GLN A 95 -10.63 8.30 -9.20
N ILE A 96 -11.83 8.29 -8.60
CA ILE A 96 -12.22 7.32 -7.55
C ILE A 96 -12.13 5.88 -8.08
N LYS A 97 -12.81 5.60 -9.19
CA LYS A 97 -12.85 4.26 -9.80
C LYS A 97 -11.45 3.74 -10.18
N PRO A 98 -10.65 4.46 -11.00
CA PRO A 98 -9.31 3.98 -11.35
C PRO A 98 -8.39 3.83 -10.14
N MET A 99 -8.47 4.72 -9.13
CA MET A 99 -7.69 4.56 -7.90
C MET A 99 -8.06 3.27 -7.15
N HIS A 100 -9.35 3.02 -6.92
CA HIS A 100 -9.80 1.81 -6.24
C HIS A 100 -9.39 0.54 -6.98
N GLU A 101 -9.52 0.52 -8.31
CA GLU A 101 -9.13 -0.64 -9.14
C GLU A 101 -7.63 -0.95 -9.03
N GLU A 102 -6.76 0.07 -9.08
CA GLU A 102 -5.31 -0.13 -9.06
C GLU A 102 -4.78 -0.44 -7.65
N PHE A 103 -5.40 0.11 -6.60
CA PHE A 103 -5.07 -0.23 -5.21
C PHE A 103 -5.55 -1.63 -4.82
N ALA A 104 -6.68 -2.09 -5.35
CA ALA A 104 -7.20 -3.43 -5.09
C ALA A 104 -6.23 -4.55 -5.58
N PRO A 105 -6.21 -5.71 -4.92
CA PRO A 105 -5.42 -6.85 -5.37
C PRO A 105 -6.06 -7.48 -6.61
N SER A 106 -5.25 -7.96 -7.54
CA SER A 106 -5.75 -8.69 -8.71
C SER A 106 -6.24 -10.10 -8.32
N THR A 107 -7.09 -10.69 -9.16
CA THR A 107 -7.55 -12.08 -8.98
C THR A 107 -6.39 -13.05 -8.79
N ASP A 108 -5.32 -12.92 -9.57
CA ASP A 108 -4.13 -13.77 -9.44
C ASP A 108 -3.40 -13.59 -8.11
N GLN A 109 -3.33 -12.36 -7.61
CA GLN A 109 -2.76 -12.06 -6.30
C GLN A 109 -3.60 -12.69 -5.18
N ILE A 110 -4.92 -12.60 -5.28
CA ILE A 110 -5.87 -13.18 -4.34
C ILE A 110 -5.73 -14.71 -4.32
N GLU A 111 -5.79 -15.37 -5.48
CA GLU A 111 -5.69 -16.83 -5.57
C GLU A 111 -4.35 -17.37 -5.07
N ARG A 112 -3.26 -16.64 -5.35
CA ARG A 112 -1.95 -16.99 -4.78
C ARG A 112 -1.92 -16.82 -3.27
N ALA A 113 -2.49 -15.74 -2.74
CA ALA A 113 -2.55 -15.49 -1.31
C ALA A 113 -3.38 -16.55 -0.56
N LYS A 114 -4.49 -17.00 -1.15
CA LYS A 114 -5.29 -18.13 -0.62
C LYS A 114 -4.46 -19.40 -0.51
N LYS A 115 -3.76 -19.79 -1.59
CA LYS A 115 -2.90 -20.99 -1.60
C LYS A 115 -1.80 -20.95 -0.55
N ILE A 116 -1.13 -19.80 -0.40
CA ILE A 116 -0.10 -19.62 0.63
C ILE A 116 -0.69 -19.76 2.03
N THR A 117 -1.84 -19.12 2.28
CA THR A 117 -2.50 -19.13 3.58
C THR A 117 -2.95 -20.53 3.97
N LEU A 118 -3.59 -21.27 3.05
CA LEU A 118 -4.04 -22.65 3.30
C LEU A 118 -2.86 -23.60 3.54
N ALA A 119 -1.78 -23.49 2.76
CA ALA A 119 -0.59 -24.30 2.93
C ALA A 119 0.07 -24.06 4.31
N PHE A 120 0.09 -22.80 4.77
CA PHE A 120 0.60 -22.45 6.09
C PHE A 120 -0.30 -22.95 7.24
N ASP A 121 -1.63 -22.86 7.09
CA ASP A 121 -2.58 -23.39 8.07
C ASP A 121 -2.42 -24.91 8.23
N GLU A 122 -2.20 -25.65 7.14
CA GLU A 122 -1.90 -27.09 7.18
C GLU A 122 -0.55 -27.39 7.84
N ALA A 123 0.48 -26.59 7.55
CA ALA A 123 1.79 -26.68 8.20
C ALA A 123 1.68 -26.60 9.72
N LYS A 124 0.95 -25.58 10.17
CA LYS A 124 0.81 -25.24 11.58
C LYS A 124 0.09 -26.35 12.34
N LYS A 125 -0.91 -26.99 11.72
CA LYS A 125 -1.57 -28.19 12.27
C LYS A 125 -0.61 -29.38 12.44
N LYS A 126 0.43 -29.47 11.60
CA LYS A 126 1.49 -30.50 11.69
C LYS A 126 2.69 -30.08 12.55
N GLY A 127 2.64 -28.90 13.20
CA GLY A 127 3.74 -28.38 14.01
C GLY A 127 4.95 -27.87 13.20
N LEU A 128 4.77 -27.63 11.89
CA LEU A 128 5.83 -27.15 11.00
C LEU A 128 5.79 -25.61 10.90
N GLY A 129 6.96 -24.97 11.03
CA GLY A 129 7.09 -23.50 10.90
C GLY A 129 7.31 -23.00 9.47
N VAL A 130 7.58 -23.91 8.52
CA VAL A 130 7.93 -23.61 7.12
C VAL A 130 7.35 -24.69 6.20
N VAL A 131 6.83 -24.32 5.03
CA VAL A 131 6.33 -25.26 4.01
C VAL A 131 6.83 -24.92 2.62
N SER A 132 7.08 -25.94 1.80
CA SER A 132 7.35 -25.77 0.37
C SER A 132 6.03 -25.82 -0.41
N LEU A 133 5.73 -24.76 -1.17
CA LEU A 133 4.65 -24.75 -2.15
C LEU A 133 5.27 -24.65 -3.55
N GLY A 134 5.30 -25.79 -4.27
CA GLY A 134 6.07 -25.92 -5.50
C GLY A 134 7.57 -25.79 -5.21
N SER A 135 8.26 -24.89 -5.92
CA SER A 135 9.69 -24.61 -5.73
C SER A 135 10.00 -23.52 -4.70
N LYS A 136 8.98 -22.93 -4.05
CA LYS A 136 9.16 -21.78 -3.14
C LYS A 136 8.89 -22.15 -1.70
N MET A 137 9.75 -21.64 -0.81
CA MET A 137 9.58 -21.71 0.63
C MET A 137 8.54 -20.69 1.09
N ILE A 138 7.61 -21.13 1.95
CA ILE A 138 6.63 -20.30 2.65
C ILE A 138 7.13 -20.15 4.08
N ASP A 139 7.59 -18.96 4.41
CA ASP A 139 8.04 -18.52 5.72
C ASP A 139 7.06 -17.46 6.30
N PRO A 140 7.20 -17.06 7.58
CA PRO A 140 6.28 -16.09 8.19
C PRO A 140 6.15 -14.75 7.44
N PRO A 141 7.22 -14.14 6.88
CA PRO A 141 7.09 -12.94 6.05
C PRO A 141 6.27 -13.14 4.76
N VAL A 142 6.40 -14.27 4.08
CA VAL A 142 5.59 -14.60 2.90
C VAL A 142 4.12 -14.74 3.28
N VAL A 143 3.83 -15.40 4.40
CA VAL A 143 2.46 -15.53 4.92
C VAL A 143 1.88 -14.18 5.32
N LYS A 144 2.64 -13.33 6.02
CA LYS A 144 2.19 -11.98 6.41
C LYS A 144 1.75 -11.15 5.20
N ARG A 145 2.49 -11.22 4.09
CA ARG A 145 2.11 -10.55 2.83
C ARG A 145 0.86 -11.17 2.20
N ALA A 146 0.73 -12.49 2.22
CA ALA A 146 -0.46 -13.15 1.71
C ALA A 146 -1.71 -12.77 2.51
N LEU A 147 -1.64 -12.76 3.84
CA LEU A 147 -2.74 -12.33 4.71
C LEU A 147 -3.13 -10.88 4.43
N HIS A 148 -2.16 -9.97 4.29
CA HIS A 148 -2.45 -8.59 3.93
C HIS A 148 -3.21 -8.47 2.58
N THR A 149 -2.83 -9.27 1.57
CA THR A 149 -3.58 -9.33 0.30
C THR A 149 -5.01 -9.83 0.49
N ILE A 150 -5.23 -10.82 1.36
CA ILE A 150 -6.57 -11.33 1.69
C ILE A 150 -7.41 -10.26 2.38
N ASP A 151 -6.86 -9.58 3.39
CA ASP A 151 -7.54 -8.52 4.12
C ASP A 151 -7.95 -7.38 3.18
N LEU A 152 -7.06 -6.98 2.27
CA LEU A 152 -7.34 -5.96 1.27
C LEU A 152 -8.41 -6.40 0.27
N ALA A 153 -8.41 -7.67 -0.15
CA ALA A 153 -9.44 -8.22 -1.04
C ALA A 153 -10.82 -8.21 -0.37
N ILE A 154 -10.89 -8.56 0.92
CA ILE A 154 -12.13 -8.50 1.72
C ILE A 154 -12.60 -7.05 1.85
N ALA A 155 -11.71 -6.12 2.24
CA ALA A 155 -12.03 -4.70 2.36
C ALA A 155 -12.49 -4.07 1.03
N SER A 156 -12.03 -4.62 -0.09
CA SER A 156 -12.41 -4.20 -1.45
C SER A 156 -13.66 -4.93 -1.99
N ASN A 157 -14.32 -5.76 -1.19
CA ASN A 157 -15.44 -6.63 -1.60
C ASN A 157 -15.13 -7.57 -2.78
N LEU A 158 -13.87 -7.97 -2.95
CA LEU A 158 -13.42 -8.93 -3.96
C LEU A 158 -13.34 -10.36 -3.41
N LEU A 159 -13.42 -10.52 -2.09
CA LEU A 159 -13.37 -11.80 -1.42
C LEU A 159 -14.32 -11.83 -0.23
N ASN A 160 -15.09 -12.92 -0.09
CA ASN A 160 -15.96 -13.10 1.07
C ASN A 160 -15.09 -13.32 2.34
N PRO A 161 -15.40 -12.68 3.48
CA PRO A 161 -14.75 -12.99 4.77
C PRO A 161 -14.69 -14.48 5.12
N ASP A 162 -15.71 -15.25 4.73
CA ASP A 162 -15.84 -16.69 4.98
C ASP A 162 -15.17 -17.57 3.91
N TRP A 163 -14.24 -17.05 3.11
CA TRP A 163 -13.63 -17.77 1.98
C TRP A 163 -12.90 -19.08 2.34
N LYS A 164 -12.65 -19.34 3.62
CA LYS A 164 -12.04 -20.58 4.13
C LYS A 164 -13.05 -21.66 4.51
N ASN A 165 -14.34 -21.34 4.57
CA ASN A 165 -15.41 -22.24 4.99
C ASN A 165 -16.03 -22.99 3.80
#